data_AF-A0AAW9RNR0-F1
#
_entry.id   AF-A0AAW9RNR0-F1
#
_cell.length_a   1.000
_cell.length_b   1.000
_cell.length_c   1.000
_cell.angle_alpha   90.00
_cell.angle_beta   90.00
_cell.angle_gamma   90.00
#
_symmetry.space_group_name_H-M   'P 1'
#
loop_
_entity.id
_entity.type
_entity.pdbx_description
1 polymer ?
#
loop_
_entity_poly.entity_id
_entity_poly.type
_entity_poly.pdbx_seq_one_letter_code
_entity_poly.pdbx_strand_id
1 'polypeptide(L)'
;MKARKSARRALLAAIACLLCFGMAAPKESVSAEQLLVRVAFDQDTALDGAIAQLADIAKPAPLTFVAERRTGLLIRTSRNGYERLLADPDLRTVRLVRGNVPARQQETPHEFVTYEIRLNASETGAEAVAASELAATPYTASVVGRRTGAAVAPPAREAGPGMLLVRALDTAGEELYRTVVPDPRLVRYEAVDEDGRFTGRTDFYRTEATVRADIPADPAIAALRITAPSKGAAAGVAEVNLQ
;
A
#
# COMPACT_ATOMS: atom_id res chain seq x y z
N MET A 1 -15.77 20.55 -26.57
CA MET A 1 -14.88 19.57 -25.89
C MET A 1 -15.44 18.92 -24.60
N LYS A 2 -16.48 19.45 -23.92
CA LYS A 2 -17.04 18.82 -22.70
C LYS A 2 -17.91 17.57 -22.95
N ALA A 3 -18.48 17.39 -24.14
CA ALA A 3 -19.39 16.28 -24.45
C ALA A 3 -18.70 14.90 -24.58
N ARG A 4 -17.40 14.84 -24.89
CA ARG A 4 -16.68 13.54 -25.07
C ARG A 4 -16.30 12.85 -23.76
N LYS A 5 -16.29 13.57 -22.61
CA LYS A 5 -15.95 12.98 -21.31
C LYS A 5 -17.13 12.25 -20.64
N SER A 6 -18.38 12.61 -20.92
CA SER A 6 -19.53 11.92 -20.29
C SER A 6 -19.85 10.59 -20.97
N ALA A 7 -19.64 10.47 -22.28
CA ALA A 7 -19.83 9.23 -23.03
C ALA A 7 -18.89 8.10 -22.56
N ARG A 8 -17.63 8.41 -22.20
CA ARG A 8 -16.68 7.42 -21.67
C ARG A 8 -17.06 6.90 -20.28
N ARG A 9 -17.69 7.73 -19.42
CA ARG A 9 -18.13 7.29 -18.09
C ARG A 9 -19.39 6.41 -18.15
N ALA A 10 -20.29 6.68 -19.10
CA ALA A 10 -21.47 5.85 -19.33
C ALA A 10 -21.12 4.46 -19.91
N LEU A 11 -20.13 4.39 -20.81
CA LEU A 11 -19.68 3.11 -21.39
C LEU A 11 -19.01 2.19 -20.33
N LEU A 12 -18.19 2.76 -19.44
CA LEU A 12 -17.57 2.02 -18.32
C LEU A 12 -18.60 1.49 -17.32
N ALA A 13 -19.68 2.25 -17.05
CA ALA A 13 -20.77 1.80 -16.18
C ALA A 13 -21.62 0.70 -16.84
N ALA A 14 -21.83 0.76 -18.16
CA ALA A 14 -22.59 -0.25 -18.90
C ALA A 14 -21.84 -1.60 -19.01
N ILE A 15 -20.51 -1.57 -19.18
CA ILE A 15 -19.66 -2.78 -19.18
C ILE A 15 -19.63 -3.42 -17.78
N ALA A 16 -19.65 -2.61 -16.72
CA ALA A 16 -19.77 -3.12 -15.34
C ALA A 16 -21.14 -3.80 -15.08
N CYS A 17 -22.23 -3.27 -15.66
CA CYS A 17 -23.56 -3.89 -15.52
C CYS A 17 -23.75 -5.17 -16.36
N LEU A 18 -23.14 -5.26 -17.54
CA LEU A 18 -23.22 -6.47 -18.38
C LEU A 18 -22.39 -7.66 -17.82
N LEU A 19 -21.51 -7.41 -16.85
CA LEU A 19 -20.80 -8.45 -16.10
C LEU A 19 -21.57 -8.97 -14.87
N CYS A 20 -22.72 -8.37 -14.51
CA CYS A 20 -23.49 -8.76 -13.33
C CYS A 20 -24.76 -9.59 -13.65
N PHE A 21 -25.21 -9.64 -14.91
CA PHE A 21 -26.38 -10.43 -15.32
C PHE A 21 -25.98 -11.51 -16.31
N GLY A 22 -25.50 -12.64 -15.80
CA GLY A 22 -25.10 -13.77 -16.61
C GLY A 22 -25.00 -15.06 -15.80
N MET A 23 -26.16 -15.67 -15.57
CA MET A 23 -26.42 -17.09 -15.35
C MET A 23 -25.63 -17.85 -14.27
N ALA A 24 -26.37 -18.59 -13.45
CA ALA A 24 -25.84 -19.58 -12.52
C ALA A 24 -25.00 -20.63 -13.29
N ALA A 25 -23.70 -20.39 -13.36
CA ALA A 25 -22.72 -21.36 -13.83
C ALA A 25 -22.65 -22.52 -12.81
N PRO A 26 -22.45 -23.77 -13.28
CA PRO A 26 -22.30 -24.92 -12.40
C PRO A 26 -21.19 -24.66 -11.39
N LYS A 27 -21.48 -24.95 -10.11
CA LYS A 27 -20.50 -24.92 -9.01
C LYS A 27 -19.47 -26.04 -9.21
N GLU A 28 -18.55 -25.87 -10.15
CA GLU A 28 -17.25 -26.53 -10.06
C GLU A 28 -16.43 -25.76 -9.03
N SER A 29 -16.54 -26.16 -7.77
CA SER A 29 -15.62 -25.79 -6.71
C SER A 29 -14.30 -26.55 -6.89
N VAL A 30 -13.61 -26.28 -8.00
CA VAL A 30 -12.18 -26.52 -8.09
C VAL A 30 -11.56 -25.18 -7.77
N SER A 31 -10.75 -25.12 -6.73
CA SER A 31 -9.81 -24.02 -6.47
C SER A 31 -8.84 -23.96 -7.65
N ALA A 32 -9.30 -23.45 -8.79
CA ALA A 32 -8.53 -23.33 -9.99
C ALA A 32 -7.43 -22.32 -9.69
N GLU A 33 -6.20 -22.81 -9.65
CA GLU A 33 -4.98 -22.03 -9.56
C GLU A 33 -5.12 -20.76 -10.42
N GLN A 34 -5.35 -19.62 -9.77
CA GLN A 34 -5.53 -18.35 -10.46
C GLN A 34 -4.15 -17.79 -10.78
N LEU A 35 -3.79 -17.84 -12.05
CA LEU A 35 -2.52 -17.34 -12.57
C LEU A 35 -2.63 -15.86 -12.87
N LEU A 36 -1.56 -15.14 -12.56
CA LEU A 36 -1.42 -13.75 -12.96
C LEU A 36 -0.56 -13.66 -14.22
N VAL A 37 -1.12 -13.04 -15.25
CA VAL A 37 -0.55 -12.99 -16.58
C VAL A 37 -0.42 -11.55 -17.02
N ARG A 38 0.73 -11.20 -17.57
CA ARG A 38 0.95 -9.93 -18.27
C ARG A 38 0.83 -10.17 -19.76
N VAL A 39 -0.02 -9.41 -20.43
CA VAL A 39 -0.21 -9.44 -21.88
C VAL A 39 0.15 -8.08 -22.47
N ALA A 40 1.10 -8.05 -23.40
CA ALA A 40 1.45 -6.84 -24.14
C ALA A 40 0.55 -6.68 -25.37
N PHE A 41 0.15 -5.44 -25.65
CA PHE A 41 -0.63 -5.06 -26.83
C PHE A 41 0.15 -4.06 -27.68
N ASP A 42 -0.28 -3.89 -28.92
CA ASP A 42 0.13 -2.75 -29.73
C ASP A 42 -0.30 -1.44 -29.06
N GLN A 43 0.52 -0.40 -29.20
CA GLN A 43 0.23 0.91 -28.59
C GLN A 43 -1.00 1.57 -29.23
N ASP A 44 -1.35 1.15 -30.44
CA ASP A 44 -2.51 1.67 -31.19
C ASP A 44 -3.84 0.99 -30.80
N THR A 45 -3.79 -0.13 -30.06
CA THR A 45 -5.00 -0.83 -29.62
C THR A 45 -5.63 -0.09 -28.43
N ALA A 46 -6.86 0.40 -28.62
CA ALA A 46 -7.63 0.98 -27.53
C ALA A 46 -7.84 -0.04 -26.39
N LEU A 47 -7.70 0.40 -25.13
CA LEU A 47 -7.79 -0.45 -23.94
C LEU A 47 -9.05 -1.33 -23.92
N ASP A 48 -10.22 -0.76 -24.24
CA ASP A 48 -11.49 -1.48 -24.26
C ASP A 48 -11.48 -2.61 -25.31
N GLY A 49 -10.83 -2.36 -26.46
CA GLY A 49 -10.65 -3.37 -27.52
C GLY A 49 -9.70 -4.48 -27.09
N ALA A 50 -8.58 -4.14 -26.43
CA ALA A 50 -7.66 -5.12 -25.89
C ALA A 50 -8.32 -6.03 -24.82
N ILE A 51 -9.13 -5.45 -23.94
CA ILE A 51 -9.87 -6.21 -22.92
C ILE A 51 -10.89 -7.15 -23.58
N ALA A 52 -11.64 -6.66 -24.58
CA ALA A 52 -12.62 -7.48 -25.30
C ALA A 52 -11.95 -8.65 -26.05
N GLN A 53 -10.82 -8.39 -26.73
CA GLN A 53 -10.03 -9.41 -27.43
C GLN A 53 -9.53 -10.48 -26.45
N LEU A 54 -8.95 -10.08 -25.32
CA LEU A 54 -8.51 -11.01 -24.28
C LEU A 54 -9.63 -11.89 -23.73
N ALA A 55 -10.78 -11.29 -23.46
CA ALA A 55 -11.94 -12.00 -22.95
C ALA A 55 -12.41 -13.04 -23.99
N ASP A 56 -12.35 -12.72 -25.29
CA ASP A 56 -12.74 -13.65 -26.34
C ASP A 56 -11.76 -14.83 -26.48
N ILE A 57 -10.46 -14.56 -26.50
CA ILE A 57 -9.39 -15.58 -26.58
C ILE A 57 -9.47 -16.55 -25.38
N ALA A 58 -9.69 -16.00 -24.18
CA ALA A 58 -9.68 -16.79 -22.95
C ALA A 58 -10.93 -17.67 -22.77
N LYS A 59 -12.06 -17.38 -23.44
CA LYS A 59 -13.32 -18.15 -23.27
C LYS A 59 -13.09 -19.66 -23.47
N PRO A 60 -13.63 -20.54 -22.62
CA PRO A 60 -14.58 -20.26 -21.54
C PRO A 60 -13.91 -19.92 -20.19
N ALA A 61 -12.58 -19.77 -20.13
CA ALA A 61 -11.89 -19.52 -18.87
C ALA A 61 -12.24 -18.15 -18.29
N PRO A 62 -12.42 -18.05 -16.95
CA PRO A 62 -12.68 -16.77 -16.30
C PRO A 62 -11.44 -15.89 -16.39
N LEU A 63 -11.64 -14.63 -16.79
CA LEU A 63 -10.61 -13.61 -16.86
C LEU A 63 -11.03 -12.40 -16.02
N THR A 64 -10.14 -11.95 -15.13
CA THR A 64 -10.35 -10.75 -14.32
C THR A 64 -9.25 -9.75 -14.61
N PHE A 65 -9.63 -8.53 -14.98
CA PHE A 65 -8.68 -7.44 -15.18
C PHE A 65 -8.16 -6.94 -13.82
N VAL A 66 -6.83 -6.88 -13.67
CA VAL A 66 -6.20 -6.44 -12.42
C VAL A 66 -5.72 -5.00 -12.51
N ALA A 67 -4.95 -4.66 -13.56
CA ALA A 67 -4.39 -3.33 -13.75
C ALA A 67 -3.89 -3.08 -15.17
N GLU A 68 -3.90 -1.80 -15.58
CA GLU A 68 -3.21 -1.32 -16.78
C GLU A 68 -1.77 -0.96 -16.43
N ARG A 69 -0.83 -1.29 -17.31
CA ARG A 69 0.59 -0.88 -17.22
C ARG A 69 1.00 -0.24 -18.54
N ARG A 70 2.05 0.59 -18.51
CA ARG A 70 2.57 1.29 -19.70
C ARG A 70 2.87 0.40 -20.91
N THR A 71 3.03 -0.91 -20.73
CA THR A 71 3.39 -1.83 -21.82
C THR A 71 2.45 -3.05 -21.91
N GLY A 72 1.24 -2.96 -21.34
CA GLY A 72 0.29 -4.06 -21.41
C GLY A 72 -0.68 -4.14 -20.24
N LEU A 73 -1.45 -5.22 -20.23
CA LEU A 73 -2.48 -5.50 -19.24
C LEU A 73 -2.02 -6.58 -18.28
N LEU A 74 -2.36 -6.40 -17.01
CA LEU A 74 -2.19 -7.40 -15.98
C LEU A 74 -3.56 -8.01 -15.70
N ILE A 75 -3.69 -9.30 -15.97
CA ILE A 75 -4.93 -10.05 -15.85
C ILE A 75 -4.73 -11.27 -14.98
N ARG A 76 -5.81 -11.71 -14.34
CA ARG A 76 -5.87 -12.96 -13.60
C ARG A 76 -6.76 -13.94 -14.37
N THR A 77 -6.31 -15.16 -14.55
CA THR A 77 -7.03 -16.20 -15.29
C THR A 77 -6.71 -17.58 -14.73
N SER A 78 -7.47 -18.61 -15.09
CA SER A 78 -7.08 -20.00 -14.82
C SER A 78 -5.89 -20.44 -15.69
N ARG A 79 -5.28 -21.58 -15.36
CA ARG A 79 -4.25 -22.24 -16.18
C ARG A 79 -4.67 -22.43 -17.65
N ASN A 80 -5.89 -22.91 -17.89
CA ASN A 80 -6.46 -23.07 -19.23
C ASN A 80 -6.52 -21.73 -19.98
N GLY A 81 -7.00 -20.67 -19.32
CA GLY A 81 -7.02 -19.34 -19.94
C GLY A 81 -5.62 -18.80 -20.25
N TYR A 82 -4.61 -19.09 -19.41
CA TYR A 82 -3.22 -18.75 -19.71
C TYR A 82 -2.68 -19.49 -20.94
N GLU A 83 -2.93 -20.80 -21.05
CA GLU A 83 -2.50 -21.60 -22.20
C GLU A 83 -3.15 -21.14 -23.50
N ARG A 84 -4.43 -20.73 -23.45
CA ARG A 84 -5.12 -20.11 -24.59
C ARG A 84 -4.48 -18.80 -25.03
N LEU A 85 -4.16 -17.93 -24.08
CA LEU A 85 -3.47 -16.68 -24.37
C LEU A 85 -2.09 -16.92 -24.97
N LEU A 86 -1.36 -17.94 -24.50
CA LEU A 86 -0.06 -18.31 -25.09
C LEU A 86 -0.18 -18.83 -26.53
N ALA A 87 -1.29 -19.49 -26.86
CA ALA A 87 -1.52 -20.08 -28.18
C ALA A 87 -1.97 -19.05 -29.23
N ASP A 88 -2.36 -17.85 -28.81
CA ASP A 88 -2.87 -16.82 -29.71
C ASP A 88 -1.71 -16.07 -30.42
N PRO A 89 -1.67 -16.10 -31.77
CA PRO A 89 -0.58 -15.50 -32.53
C PRO A 89 -0.62 -13.96 -32.55
N ASP A 90 -1.76 -13.34 -32.25
CA ASP A 90 -1.90 -11.87 -32.26
C ASP A 90 -1.37 -11.23 -30.97
N LEU A 91 -1.15 -12.04 -29.92
CA LEU A 91 -0.58 -11.58 -28.66
C LEU A 91 0.96 -11.56 -28.71
N ARG A 92 1.54 -10.36 -28.83
CA ARG A 92 2.99 -10.16 -28.93
C ARG A 92 3.79 -10.76 -27.77
N THR A 93 3.26 -10.69 -26.54
CA THR A 93 3.96 -11.20 -25.35
C THR A 93 2.97 -11.55 -24.26
N VAL A 94 2.94 -12.82 -23.89
CA VAL A 94 2.19 -13.34 -22.75
C VAL A 94 3.20 -13.91 -21.74
N ARG A 95 3.25 -13.37 -20.53
CA ARG A 95 4.18 -13.81 -19.49
C ARG A 95 3.46 -14.07 -18.18
N LEU A 96 3.74 -15.23 -17.60
CA LEU A 96 3.36 -15.50 -16.22
C LEU A 96 4.14 -14.57 -15.29
N VAL A 97 3.44 -13.82 -14.45
CA VAL A 97 4.05 -12.99 -13.41
C VAL A 97 4.29 -13.88 -12.20
N ARG A 98 5.50 -14.45 -12.11
CA ARG A 98 5.93 -15.19 -10.91
C ARG A 98 6.12 -14.21 -9.76
N GLY A 99 5.32 -14.39 -8.73
CA GLY A 99 5.33 -13.62 -7.50
C GLY A 99 3.94 -13.64 -6.90
N ASN A 100 3.86 -13.69 -5.57
CA ASN A 100 2.65 -13.30 -4.87
C ASN A 100 2.39 -11.85 -5.26
N VAL A 101 1.63 -11.63 -6.33
CA VAL A 101 0.90 -10.39 -6.43
C VAL A 101 -0.16 -10.57 -5.37
N PRO A 102 -0.02 -9.89 -4.21
CA PRO A 102 -1.12 -9.91 -3.25
C PRO A 102 -2.33 -9.59 -4.10
N ALA A 103 -3.41 -10.34 -3.92
CA ALA A 103 -4.66 -9.89 -4.48
C ALA A 103 -4.69 -8.40 -4.18
N ARG A 104 -4.93 -7.56 -5.21
CA ARG A 104 -5.46 -6.24 -4.90
C ARG A 104 -6.66 -6.60 -4.05
N GLN A 105 -6.48 -6.60 -2.73
CA GLN A 105 -7.53 -6.39 -1.78
C GLN A 105 -8.19 -5.22 -2.45
N GLN A 106 -9.39 -5.44 -2.99
CA GLN A 106 -10.23 -4.32 -3.33
C GLN A 106 -10.13 -3.45 -2.09
N GLU A 107 -9.50 -2.28 -2.25
CA GLU A 107 -9.30 -1.31 -1.19
C GLU A 107 -10.71 -0.80 -0.90
N THR A 108 -11.55 -1.66 -0.31
CA THR A 108 -12.81 -1.27 0.28
C THR A 108 -12.38 -0.22 1.28
N PRO A 109 -12.82 1.04 1.14
CA PRO A 109 -12.51 2.05 2.13
C PRO A 109 -13.03 1.52 3.46
N HIS A 110 -12.09 1.14 4.33
CA HIS A 110 -12.41 0.78 5.70
C HIS A 110 -12.56 2.09 6.47
N GLU A 111 -13.36 2.06 7.54
CA GLU A 111 -13.36 3.17 8.48
C GLU A 111 -12.02 3.16 9.22
N PHE A 112 -11.33 4.29 9.20
CA PHE A 112 -10.06 4.48 9.91
C PHE A 112 -10.22 5.57 10.96
N VAL A 113 -9.45 5.41 12.02
CA VAL A 113 -9.19 6.40 13.05
C VAL A 113 -7.76 6.91 12.85
N THR A 114 -7.62 8.19 12.55
CA THR A 114 -6.34 8.89 12.58
C THR A 114 -6.04 9.29 14.02
N TYR A 115 -4.97 8.73 14.57
CA TYR A 115 -4.40 9.13 15.86
C TYR A 115 -3.30 10.16 15.64
N GLU A 116 -3.42 11.31 16.29
CA GLU A 116 -2.32 12.26 16.44
C GLU A 116 -1.58 11.92 17.74
N ILE A 117 -0.33 11.50 17.61
CA ILE A 117 0.46 10.97 18.73
C ILE A 117 1.66 11.87 18.93
N ARG A 118 1.79 12.43 20.13
CA ARG A 118 2.98 13.19 20.53
C ARG A 118 4.04 12.23 21.03
N LEU A 119 5.22 12.31 20.43
CA LEU A 119 6.42 11.58 20.82
C LEU A 119 7.34 12.53 21.59
N ASN A 120 7.77 12.14 22.79
CA ASN A 120 8.75 12.88 23.56
C ASN A 120 9.92 11.94 23.88
N ALA A 121 11.11 12.26 23.37
CA ALA A 121 12.34 11.58 23.76
C ALA A 121 12.52 11.75 25.27
N SER A 122 12.67 10.62 25.96
CA SER A 122 12.95 10.61 27.38
C SER A 122 14.45 10.81 27.56
N GLU A 123 14.94 12.05 27.51
CA GLU A 123 16.25 12.34 28.11
C GLU A 123 16.45 13.80 28.52
N THR A 124 16.95 13.89 29.75
CA THR A 124 17.57 15.01 30.46
C THR A 124 18.66 15.69 29.64
N GLY A 125 18.48 16.97 29.31
CA GLY A 125 19.57 17.84 28.84
C GLY A 125 19.43 18.26 27.37
N ALA A 126 19.30 19.56 27.16
CA ALA A 126 18.91 20.20 25.91
C ALA A 126 20.05 20.35 24.86
N GLU A 127 20.87 19.32 24.63
CA GLU A 127 21.88 19.34 23.56
C GLU A 127 21.45 18.48 22.36
N ALA A 128 21.64 19.03 21.15
CA ALA A 128 21.30 18.35 19.91
C ALA A 128 22.24 17.14 19.71
N VAL A 129 21.72 15.94 19.93
CA VAL A 129 22.49 14.69 19.79
C VAL A 129 22.50 14.24 18.33
N ALA A 130 23.62 13.69 17.87
CA ALA A 130 23.75 13.13 16.53
C ALA A 130 22.74 11.98 16.29
N ALA A 131 22.22 11.86 15.06
CA ALA A 131 21.20 10.87 14.70
C ALA A 131 21.56 9.40 14.97
N SER A 132 22.84 9.07 15.08
CA SER A 132 23.31 7.73 15.42
C SER A 132 23.06 7.35 16.88
N GLU A 133 22.99 8.32 17.79
CA GLU A 133 22.85 8.09 19.24
C GLU A 133 21.38 8.14 19.68
N LEU A 134 20.56 9.02 19.08
CA LEU A 134 19.17 9.24 19.51
C LEU A 134 18.17 8.17 18.99
N ALA A 135 18.57 7.35 18.01
CA ALA A 135 17.72 6.28 17.48
C ALA A 135 17.42 5.15 18.50
N ALA A 136 18.24 5.04 19.55
CA ALA A 136 18.08 4.06 20.63
C ALA A 136 17.44 4.66 21.90
N THR A 137 17.23 5.98 21.95
CA THR A 137 16.68 6.64 23.13
C THR A 137 15.22 6.24 23.32
N PRO A 138 14.82 5.77 24.52
CA PRO A 138 13.42 5.53 24.82
C PRO A 138 12.62 6.83 24.65
N TYR A 139 11.41 6.72 24.13
CA TYR A 139 10.49 7.86 24.04
C TYR A 139 9.16 7.48 24.67
N THR A 140 8.48 8.49 25.19
CA THR A 140 7.09 8.36 25.63
C THR A 140 6.18 8.78 24.49
N ALA A 141 4.98 8.24 24.47
CA ALA A 141 3.96 8.58 23.49
C ALA A 141 2.63 8.87 24.18
N SER A 142 1.87 9.82 23.64
CA SER A 142 0.54 10.17 24.14
C SER A 142 -0.37 10.57 22.98
N VAL A 143 -1.65 10.18 23.05
CA VAL A 143 -2.65 10.63 22.06
C VAL A 143 -3.02 12.08 22.36
N VAL A 144 -2.83 12.96 21.39
CA VAL A 144 -3.21 14.38 21.47
C VAL A 144 -4.42 14.72 20.60
N GLY A 145 -4.81 13.81 19.70
CA GLY A 145 -5.97 14.00 18.83
C GLY A 145 -6.45 12.71 18.21
N ARG A 146 -7.75 12.65 17.91
CA ARG A 146 -8.42 11.51 17.26
C ARG A 146 -9.39 12.03 16.22
N ARG A 147 -9.35 11.50 15.00
CA ARG A 147 -10.31 11.82 13.92
C ARG A 147 -10.73 10.55 13.20
N THR A 148 -12.00 10.45 12.83
CA THR A 148 -12.53 9.31 12.07
C THR A 148 -12.73 9.70 10.61
N GLY A 149 -12.41 8.82 9.68
CA GLY A 149 -12.60 9.05 8.25
C GLY A 149 -12.39 7.80 7.41
N ALA A 150 -12.69 7.89 6.13
CA ALA A 150 -12.31 6.86 5.17
C ALA A 150 -10.85 7.05 4.77
N ALA A 151 -10.04 6.00 4.95
CA ALA A 151 -8.67 5.96 4.45
C ALA A 151 -8.42 4.66 3.69
N VAL A 152 -7.36 4.66 2.87
CA VAL A 152 -6.86 3.46 2.22
C VAL A 152 -5.70 2.95 3.05
N ALA A 153 -5.76 1.68 3.45
CA ALA A 153 -4.65 1.04 4.15
C ALA A 153 -3.37 1.22 3.33
N PRO A 154 -2.31 1.85 3.86
CA PRO A 154 -1.05 1.90 3.16
C PRO A 154 -0.54 0.47 2.95
N PRO A 155 0.11 0.17 1.80
CA PRO A 155 0.65 -1.15 1.54
C PRO A 155 1.63 -1.53 2.66
N ALA A 156 1.61 -2.80 3.08
CA ALA A 156 2.55 -3.32 4.06
C ALA A 156 3.98 -3.08 3.55
N ARG A 157 4.71 -2.19 4.22
CA ARG A 157 6.11 -1.88 3.94
C ARG A 157 6.94 -2.28 5.15
N GLU A 158 8.16 -2.70 4.89
CA GLU A 158 9.17 -2.80 5.95
C GLU A 158 9.58 -1.38 6.37
N ALA A 159 9.74 -1.16 7.68
CA ALA A 159 10.20 0.12 8.21
C ALA A 159 11.69 0.30 7.90
N GLY A 160 11.98 1.19 6.95
CA GLY A 160 13.35 1.61 6.64
C GLY A 160 13.86 2.71 7.58
N PRO A 161 15.14 3.13 7.43
CA PRO A 161 15.69 4.25 8.19
C PRO A 161 14.84 5.52 8.05
N GLY A 162 14.54 6.20 9.16
CA GLY A 162 13.72 7.42 9.17
C GLY A 162 12.21 7.19 9.09
N MET A 163 11.75 5.94 9.25
CA MET A 163 10.34 5.61 9.39
C MET A 163 10.06 5.15 10.83
N LEU A 164 8.81 5.17 11.26
CA LEU A 164 8.32 4.56 12.48
C LEU A 164 7.39 3.41 12.12
N LEU A 165 7.53 2.29 12.83
CA LEU A 165 6.56 1.21 12.81
C LEU A 165 5.51 1.46 13.89
N VAL A 166 4.24 1.56 13.49
CA VAL A 166 3.11 1.69 14.41
C VAL A 166 2.31 0.39 14.37
N ARG A 167 2.19 -0.28 15.51
CA ARG A 167 1.50 -1.56 15.69
C ARG A 167 0.27 -1.32 16.56
N ALA A 168 -0.88 -1.73 16.08
CA ALA A 168 -2.12 -1.75 16.85
C ALA A 168 -2.26 -3.12 17.52
N LEU A 169 -2.40 -3.10 18.84
CA LEU A 169 -2.41 -4.30 19.68
C LEU A 169 -3.76 -4.49 20.33
N ASP A 170 -4.16 -5.74 20.54
CA ASP A 170 -5.31 -6.09 21.37
C ASP A 170 -4.97 -6.07 22.88
N THR A 171 -5.93 -6.46 23.74
CA THR A 171 -5.73 -6.53 25.20
C THR A 171 -4.77 -7.64 25.64
N ALA A 172 -4.48 -8.63 24.79
CA ALA A 172 -3.49 -9.68 25.03
C ALA A 172 -2.09 -9.26 24.57
N GLY A 173 -1.96 -8.14 23.87
CA GLY A 173 -0.72 -7.65 23.28
C GLY A 173 -0.42 -8.21 21.88
N GLU A 174 -1.39 -8.88 21.25
CA GLU A 174 -1.26 -9.44 19.90
C GLU A 174 -1.44 -8.36 18.84
N GLU A 175 -0.65 -8.42 17.76
CA GLU A 175 -0.71 -7.47 16.66
C GLU A 175 -1.93 -7.72 15.76
N LEU A 176 -2.90 -6.80 15.78
CA LEU A 176 -4.06 -6.83 14.89
C LEU A 176 -3.78 -6.10 13.57
N TYR A 177 -2.98 -5.04 13.63
CA TYR A 177 -2.67 -4.22 12.47
C TYR A 177 -1.30 -3.55 12.63
N ARG A 178 -0.67 -3.21 11.50
CA ARG A 178 0.54 -2.39 11.49
C ARG A 178 0.57 -1.42 10.31
N THR A 179 1.18 -0.27 10.53
CA THR A 179 1.45 0.73 9.50
C THR A 179 2.85 1.32 9.70
N VAL A 180 3.38 1.92 8.64
CA VAL A 180 4.69 2.56 8.64
C VAL A 180 4.52 4.02 8.23
N VAL A 181 5.02 4.93 9.06
CA VAL A 181 4.89 6.38 8.88
C VAL A 181 6.28 7.03 8.90
N PRO A 182 6.50 8.16 8.21
CA PRO A 182 7.76 8.91 8.35
C PRO A 182 7.99 9.33 9.80
N ASP A 183 9.22 9.27 10.30
CA ASP A 183 9.56 9.79 11.63
C ASP A 183 9.62 11.32 11.59
N PRO A 184 8.65 12.06 12.18
CA PRO A 184 8.64 13.52 12.13
C PRO A 184 9.73 14.16 12.99
N ARG A 185 10.44 13.38 13.82
CA ARG A 185 11.59 13.88 14.57
C ARG A 185 12.81 14.05 13.68
N LEU A 186 12.92 13.30 12.58
CA LEU A 186 14.06 13.35 11.68
C LEU A 186 14.07 14.67 10.91
N VAL A 187 15.08 15.50 11.15
CA VAL A 187 15.35 16.74 10.43
C VAL A 187 16.61 16.53 9.60
N ARG A 188 16.51 16.74 8.29
CA ARG A 188 17.67 16.72 7.41
C ARG A 188 18.29 18.10 7.32
N TYR A 189 19.59 18.17 7.57
CA TYR A 189 20.42 19.32 7.27
C TYR A 189 21.30 19.01 6.05
N GLU A 190 21.26 19.90 5.07
CA GLU A 190 22.06 19.82 3.85
C GLU A 190 23.01 21.03 3.85
N ALA A 191 24.31 20.75 3.88
CA ALA A 191 25.34 21.78 3.81
C ALA A 191 25.63 22.11 2.35
N VAL A 192 25.78 23.40 2.05
CA VAL A 192 26.19 23.90 0.74
C VAL A 192 27.38 24.84 0.89
N ASP A 193 28.28 24.87 -0.08
CA ASP A 193 29.38 25.84 -0.14
C ASP A 193 28.88 27.22 -0.62
N GLU A 194 29.80 28.18 -0.71
CA GLU A 194 29.52 29.55 -1.16
C GLU A 194 29.01 29.61 -2.62
N ASP A 195 29.32 28.59 -3.42
CA ASP A 195 28.84 28.43 -4.80
C ASP A 195 27.48 27.71 -4.87
N GLY A 196 26.90 27.34 -3.73
CA GLY A 196 25.64 26.58 -3.63
C GLY A 196 25.78 25.10 -3.96
N ARG A 197 27.00 24.55 -4.02
CA ARG A 197 27.22 23.11 -4.22
C ARG A 197 27.06 22.37 -2.91
N PHE A 198 26.41 21.23 -2.98
CA PHE A 198 26.23 20.33 -1.85
C PHE A 198 27.57 19.81 -1.31
N THR A 199 27.86 20.08 -0.03
CA THR A 199 29.09 19.67 0.66
C THR A 199 28.88 18.53 1.64
N GLY A 200 27.64 18.28 2.06
CA GLY A 200 27.36 17.20 2.98
C GLY A 200 25.91 17.14 3.45
N ARG A 201 25.57 16.02 4.07
CA ARG A 201 24.27 15.80 4.71
C ARG A 201 24.48 15.28 6.12
N THR A 202 23.72 15.87 7.04
CA THR A 202 23.64 15.42 8.43
C THR A 202 22.17 15.32 8.81
N ASP A 203 21.79 14.21 9.42
CA ASP A 203 20.44 14.02 9.93
C ASP A 203 20.46 14.30 11.45
N PHE A 204 19.45 15.01 11.96
CA PHE A 204 19.25 15.35 13.37
C PHE A 204 17.89 14.82 13.83
N TYR A 205 17.72 14.58 15.13
CA TYR A 205 16.41 14.24 15.71
C TYR A 205 15.92 15.34 16.64
N ARG A 206 14.64 15.69 16.50
CA ARG A 206 13.92 16.50 17.47
C ARG A 206 13.58 15.68 18.71
N THR A 207 13.62 16.31 19.86
CA THR A 207 13.21 15.73 21.14
C THR A 207 11.69 15.56 21.22
N GLU A 208 10.92 16.43 20.56
CA GLU A 208 9.46 16.37 20.49
C GLU A 208 8.97 16.43 19.03
N ALA A 209 7.99 15.60 18.70
CA ALA A 209 7.26 15.70 17.43
C ALA A 209 5.85 15.08 17.54
N THR A 210 4.96 15.47 16.63
CA THR A 210 3.64 14.83 16.48
C THR A 210 3.63 13.96 15.23
N VAL A 211 3.29 12.69 15.37
CA VAL A 211 3.09 11.74 14.28
C VAL A 211 1.60 11.49 14.08
N ARG A 212 1.20 11.25 12.83
CA ARG A 212 -0.16 10.83 12.48
C ARG A 212 -0.13 9.39 11.98
N ALA A 213 -0.98 8.55 12.54
CA ALA A 213 -1.13 7.17 12.12
C ALA A 213 -2.61 6.85 11.87
N ASP A 214 -2.90 6.33 10.68
CA ASP A 214 -4.23 5.84 10.33
C ASP A 214 -4.33 4.37 10.74
N ILE A 215 -5.26 4.07 11.64
CA ILE A 215 -5.49 2.74 12.21
C ILE A 215 -6.93 2.33 11.92
N PRO A 216 -7.22 1.08 11.52
CA PRO A 216 -8.59 0.62 11.32
C PRO A 216 -9.47 0.91 12.55
N ALA A 217 -10.72 1.30 12.34
CA ALA A 217 -11.71 1.52 13.39
C ALA A 217 -12.21 0.17 13.97
N ASP A 218 -11.30 -0.60 14.55
CA ASP A 218 -11.58 -1.90 15.15
C ASP A 218 -11.65 -1.77 16.68
N PRO A 219 -12.80 -2.09 17.32
CA PRO A 219 -12.95 -2.01 18.78
C PRO A 219 -12.05 -2.99 19.54
N ALA A 220 -11.46 -4.00 18.90
CA ALA A 220 -10.51 -4.90 19.53
C ALA A 220 -9.13 -4.26 19.77
N ILE A 221 -8.83 -3.13 19.12
CA ILE A 221 -7.56 -2.42 19.30
C ILE A 221 -7.58 -1.67 20.63
N ALA A 222 -6.70 -2.09 21.54
CA ALA A 222 -6.59 -1.54 22.90
C ALA A 222 -5.38 -0.62 23.08
N ALA A 223 -4.30 -0.82 22.31
CA ALA A 223 -3.07 -0.05 22.45
C ALA A 223 -2.37 0.18 21.11
N LEU A 224 -1.53 1.22 21.06
CA LEU A 224 -0.60 1.48 19.95
C LEU A 224 0.84 1.36 20.47
N ARG A 225 1.62 0.48 19.84
CA ARG A 225 3.07 0.37 20.07
C ARG A 225 3.82 0.98 18.89
N ILE A 226 4.69 1.94 19.20
CA ILE A 226 5.48 2.69 18.24
C ILE A 226 6.93 2.27 18.41
N THR A 227 7.59 1.93 17.30
CA THR A 227 8.97 1.46 17.32
C THR A 227 9.77 2.15 16.23
N ALA A 228 10.93 2.70 16.60
CA ALA A 228 11.88 3.23 15.65
C ALA A 228 12.79 2.09 15.15
N PRO A 229 12.99 1.90 13.83
CA PRO A 229 13.90 0.91 13.30
C PRO A 229 15.34 1.31 13.64
N SER A 230 16.02 0.51 14.44
CA SER A 230 17.44 0.67 14.78
C SER A 230 18.29 -0.37 14.04
N LYS A 231 19.51 0.01 13.66
CA LYS A 231 20.46 -0.89 12.97
C LYS A 231 21.28 -1.80 13.90
N GLY A 232 21.11 -1.74 15.22
CA GLY A 232 21.94 -2.54 16.13
C GLY A 232 21.88 -2.28 17.63
N ALA A 233 20.99 -1.40 18.11
CA ALA A 233 20.74 -1.17 19.54
C ALA A 233 19.24 -1.33 19.84
N ALA A 234 18.84 -1.48 21.11
CA ALA A 234 17.43 -1.57 21.50
C ALA A 234 16.63 -0.46 20.80
N ALA A 235 15.66 -0.85 19.97
CA ALA A 235 14.80 0.10 19.30
C ALA A 235 14.06 0.91 20.36
N GLY A 236 14.00 2.23 20.23
CA GLY A 236 13.12 3.02 21.08
C GLY A 236 11.68 2.53 20.90
N VAL A 237 11.08 2.03 21.97
CA VAL A 237 9.69 1.55 22.01
C VAL A 237 8.88 2.51 22.88
N ALA A 238 7.76 2.99 22.34
CA ALA A 238 6.73 3.67 23.12
C ALA A 238 5.41 2.92 22.98
N GLU A 239 4.61 2.95 24.02
CA GLU A 239 3.28 2.36 24.02
C GLU A 239 2.26 3.38 24.52
N VAL A 240 1.10 3.40 23.87
CA VAL A 240 -0.01 4.28 24.19
C VAL A 240 -1.26 3.43 24.37
N ASN A 241 -1.81 3.45 25.58
CA ASN A 241 -3.11 2.84 25.85
C ASN A 241 -4.21 3.72 25.27
N LEU A 242 -5.19 3.11 24.59
CA LEU A 242 -6.32 3.80 23.95
C LEU A 242 -7.62 3.73 24.77
N GLN A 243 -7.59 3.04 25.92
CA GLN A 243 -8.71 2.90 26.85
C GLN A 243 -8.88 4.14 27.74
#